data_AF-A0A3A4NQW6-F1
#
_entry.id   AF-A0A3A4NQW6-F1
#
_cell.length_a   1.000
_cell.length_b   1.000
_cell.length_c   1.000
_cell.angle_alpha   90.00
_cell.angle_beta   90.00
_cell.angle_gamma   90.00
#
_symmetry.space_group_name_H-M   'P 1'
#
loop_
_entity.id
_entity.type
_entity.pdbx_description
1 polymer ?
#
loop_
_entity_poly.entity_id
_entity_poly.type
_entity_poly.pdbx_seq_one_letter_code
_entity_poly.pdbx_strand_id
1 'polypeptide(L)'
;MDRYTKGFVVASLVYFFLAAVLGIWMGGTDTAGWVRFAHVHFNLLGFMSMMIYGVGYFILPRFNGRTLRWPSWVPAHFYAANLGLIGMVATAPERPSMGFVLFAALSVISAGMFAVNLGATMLIEPAQEEEKGESAETTPAPAAQAAAPPSAPPKIDPDMRVGEILARWPDTVEVFVGHGFSSLGNPEHREQVKQLPITLRMACERHNVDLGYMVAELSAAVSPAPPKAAATAAKAPAGKKAKAGALSRGESIGEDHILGEILSAYPETEKVFRKYYGDGCFSCPGQATESVKQSAMMHNVSEKKLLAELNQAAVGGGHSS
;
A
#
# COMPACT_ATOMS: atom_id res chain seq x y z
N MET A 1 -3.22 -1.83 6.33
CA MET A 1 -2.52 -1.77 7.63
C MET A 1 -1.95 -3.16 7.89
N ASP A 2 -0.67 -3.30 8.24
CA ASP A 2 -0.08 -4.61 8.53
C ASP A 2 -0.63 -5.20 9.85
N ARG A 3 -0.40 -6.50 10.06
CA ARG A 3 -0.96 -7.25 11.20
C ARG A 3 -0.60 -6.63 12.55
N TYR A 4 0.62 -6.17 12.76
CA TYR A 4 1.08 -5.67 14.05
C TYR A 4 0.59 -4.24 14.30
N THR A 5 0.56 -3.42 13.26
CA THR A 5 -0.05 -2.09 13.33
C THR A 5 -1.55 -2.15 13.63
N LYS A 6 -2.27 -3.11 13.03
CA LYS A 6 -3.67 -3.42 13.43
C LYS A 6 -3.73 -3.98 14.86
N GLY A 7 -2.75 -4.80 15.23
CA GLY A 7 -2.62 -5.38 16.57
C GLY A 7 -2.56 -4.32 17.67
N PHE A 8 -1.80 -3.25 17.47
CA PHE A 8 -1.74 -2.11 18.39
C PHE A 8 -3.12 -1.46 18.62
N VAL A 9 -3.88 -1.24 17.54
CA VAL A 9 -5.25 -0.68 17.63
C VAL A 9 -6.21 -1.64 18.34
N VAL A 10 -6.12 -2.94 18.08
CA VAL A 10 -6.97 -3.92 18.76
C VAL A 10 -6.61 -4.02 20.24
N ALA A 11 -5.31 -4.07 20.57
CA ALA A 11 -4.84 -4.11 21.95
C ALA A 11 -5.27 -2.85 22.73
N SER A 12 -5.25 -1.67 22.10
CA SER A 12 -5.68 -0.43 22.74
C SER A 12 -7.14 -0.48 23.19
N LEU A 13 -8.03 -1.02 22.35
CA LEU A 13 -9.45 -1.20 22.67
C LEU A 13 -9.65 -2.20 23.82
N VAL A 14 -8.85 -3.28 23.85
CA VAL A 14 -8.88 -4.25 24.96
C VAL A 14 -8.45 -3.59 26.26
N TYR A 15 -7.32 -2.87 26.28
CA TYR A 15 -6.87 -2.17 27.49
C TYR A 15 -7.85 -1.08 27.93
N PHE A 16 -8.47 -0.36 26.99
CA PHE A 16 -9.51 0.62 27.31
C PHE A 16 -10.69 -0.02 28.04
N PHE A 17 -11.19 -1.13 27.52
CA PHE A 17 -12.28 -1.87 28.14
C PHE A 17 -11.89 -2.36 29.55
N LEU A 18 -10.71 -2.97 29.70
CA LEU A 18 -10.20 -3.40 31.01
C LEU A 18 -10.07 -2.23 31.97
N ALA A 19 -9.54 -1.09 31.53
CA ALA A 19 -9.39 0.08 32.36
C ALA A 19 -10.74 0.66 32.81
N ALA A 20 -11.75 0.67 31.93
CA ALA A 20 -13.11 1.09 32.27
C ALA A 20 -13.74 0.19 33.35
N VAL A 21 -13.57 -1.13 33.24
CA VAL A 21 -14.01 -2.10 34.27
C VAL A 21 -13.32 -1.83 35.61
N LEU A 22 -12.00 -1.61 35.61
CA LEU A 22 -11.27 -1.24 36.83
C LEU A 22 -11.76 0.11 37.41
N GLY A 23 -12.13 1.06 36.56
CA GLY A 23 -12.68 2.36 36.98
C GLY A 23 -14.01 2.21 37.72
N ILE A 24 -14.92 1.37 37.22
CA ILE A 24 -16.18 1.04 37.91
C ILE A 24 -15.88 0.40 39.27
N TRP A 25 -14.95 -0.56 39.31
CA TRP A 25 -14.61 -1.25 40.54
C TRP A 25 -14.04 -0.30 41.60
N MET A 26 -13.13 0.59 41.23
CA MET A 26 -12.59 1.63 42.10
C MET A 26 -13.65 2.64 42.58
N GLY A 27 -14.68 2.91 41.77
CA GLY A 27 -15.77 3.81 42.14
C GLY A 27 -16.75 3.21 43.14
N GLY A 28 -16.85 1.88 43.22
CA GLY A 28 -17.83 1.18 44.06
C GLY A 28 -17.27 0.55 45.34
N THR A 29 -15.95 0.46 45.51
CA THR A 29 -15.33 -0.24 46.64
C THR A 29 -14.01 0.41 47.07
N ASP A 30 -13.57 0.12 48.29
CA ASP A 30 -12.20 0.43 48.70
C ASP A 30 -11.23 -0.59 48.09
N THR A 31 -10.49 -0.17 47.06
CA THR A 31 -9.62 -1.05 46.27
C THR A 31 -8.16 -0.92 46.69
N ALA A 32 -7.41 -2.02 46.60
CA ALA A 32 -5.97 -2.01 46.81
C ALA A 32 -5.24 -1.03 45.87
N GLY A 33 -4.13 -0.43 46.34
CA GLY A 33 -3.41 0.63 45.61
C GLY A 33 -2.88 0.23 44.23
N TRP A 34 -2.66 -1.08 43.98
CA TRP A 34 -2.27 -1.58 42.66
C TRP A 34 -3.38 -1.44 41.61
N VAL A 35 -4.66 -1.44 42.02
CA VAL A 35 -5.82 -1.32 41.11
C VAL A 35 -5.81 0.06 40.45
N ARG A 36 -5.58 1.12 41.24
CA ARG A 36 -5.42 2.49 40.71
C ARG A 36 -4.22 2.59 39.76
N PHE A 37 -3.12 1.93 40.11
CA PHE A 37 -1.94 1.89 39.24
C PHE A 37 -2.27 1.21 37.90
N ALA A 38 -2.93 0.05 37.92
CA ALA A 38 -3.37 -0.67 36.74
C ALA A 38 -4.33 0.17 35.86
N HIS A 39 -5.34 0.79 36.47
CA HIS A 39 -6.32 1.64 35.78
C HIS A 39 -5.65 2.78 35.01
N VAL A 40 -4.70 3.50 35.64
CA VAL A 40 -4.01 4.62 35.00
C VAL A 40 -3.12 4.13 33.84
N HIS A 41 -2.35 3.06 34.04
CA HIS A 41 -1.42 2.59 33.00
C HIS A 41 -2.12 1.88 31.85
N PHE A 42 -3.22 1.16 32.10
CA PHE A 42 -4.06 0.63 31.03
C PHE A 42 -4.73 1.74 30.21
N ASN A 43 -5.11 2.88 30.82
CA ASN A 43 -5.60 4.03 30.04
C ASN A 43 -4.49 4.73 29.24
N LEU A 44 -3.35 5.04 29.86
CA LEU A 44 -2.31 5.86 29.22
C LEU A 44 -1.38 5.06 28.30
N LEU A 45 -0.81 3.96 28.79
CA LEU A 45 0.12 3.14 28.01
C LEU A 45 -0.63 2.09 27.19
N GLY A 46 -1.71 1.53 27.73
CA GLY A 46 -2.53 0.53 27.04
C GLY A 46 -3.41 1.15 25.96
N PHE A 47 -4.31 2.06 26.31
CA PHE A 47 -5.24 2.65 25.36
C PHE A 47 -4.59 3.76 24.54
N MET A 48 -4.21 4.88 25.17
CA MET A 48 -3.75 6.06 24.43
C MET A 48 -2.48 5.78 23.63
N SER A 49 -1.44 5.21 24.26
CA SER A 49 -0.16 4.99 23.58
C SER A 49 -0.25 3.93 22.49
N MET A 50 -0.91 2.77 22.72
CA MET A 50 -1.06 1.77 21.66
C MET A 50 -1.91 2.30 20.48
N MET A 51 -2.94 3.12 20.74
CA MET A 51 -3.68 3.77 19.67
C MET A 51 -2.77 4.68 18.85
N ILE A 52 -1.96 5.50 19.51
CA ILE A 52 -0.96 6.37 18.86
C ILE A 52 0.05 5.54 18.08
N TYR A 53 0.51 4.40 18.59
CA TYR A 53 1.47 3.54 17.90
C TYR A 53 0.87 2.94 16.63
N GLY A 54 -0.31 2.32 16.71
CA GLY A 54 -0.97 1.71 15.57
C GLY A 54 -1.35 2.74 14.51
N VAL A 55 -2.03 3.82 14.90
CA VAL A 55 -2.43 4.87 13.96
C VAL A 55 -1.21 5.63 13.44
N GLY A 56 -0.23 5.95 14.29
CA GLY A 56 0.97 6.70 13.95
C GLY A 56 1.83 5.99 12.92
N TYR A 57 2.11 4.70 13.08
CA TYR A 57 2.84 3.92 12.07
C TYR A 57 2.09 3.78 10.75
N PHE A 58 0.75 3.82 10.77
CA PHE A 58 -0.04 3.71 9.55
C PHE A 58 -0.17 5.06 8.83
N ILE A 59 -0.60 6.09 9.52
CA ILE A 59 -1.05 7.34 8.88
C ILE A 59 0.13 8.28 8.61
N LEU A 60 1.00 8.50 9.60
CA LEU A 60 2.00 9.58 9.53
C LEU A 60 3.04 9.40 8.41
N PRO A 61 3.59 8.19 8.16
CA PRO A 61 4.45 7.96 7.00
C PRO A 61 3.75 8.30 5.68
N ARG A 62 2.48 7.93 5.55
CA ARG A 62 1.70 8.11 4.32
C ARG A 62 1.39 9.57 4.02
N PHE A 63 1.06 10.37 5.04
CA PHE A 63 0.87 11.82 4.87
C PHE A 63 2.15 12.54 4.41
N ASN A 64 3.31 11.98 4.70
CA ASN A 64 4.60 12.52 4.28
C ASN A 64 5.15 11.83 3.02
N GLY A 65 4.38 10.96 2.37
CA GLY A 65 4.81 10.23 1.18
C GLY A 65 5.99 9.28 1.41
N ARG A 66 6.23 8.85 2.66
CA ARG A 66 7.37 8.02 3.06
C ARG A 66 6.92 6.64 3.51
N THR A 67 7.81 5.66 3.35
CA THR A 67 7.69 4.36 4.02
C THR A 67 8.38 4.41 5.38
N LEU A 68 7.91 3.59 6.32
CA LEU A 68 8.55 3.49 7.63
C LEU A 68 10.02 3.08 7.49
N ARG A 69 10.93 3.75 8.20
CA ARG A 69 12.39 3.54 8.10
C ARG A 69 12.78 2.12 8.47
N TRP A 70 12.28 1.62 9.60
CA TRP A 70 12.54 0.26 10.08
C TRP A 70 11.23 -0.50 10.32
N PRO A 71 10.61 -1.08 9.26
CA PRO A 71 9.37 -1.86 9.39
C PRO A 71 9.51 -3.09 10.29
N SER A 72 10.69 -3.71 10.29
CA SER A 72 10.98 -4.90 11.11
C SER A 72 10.99 -4.64 12.62
N TRP A 73 11.06 -3.38 13.06
CA TRP A 73 10.99 -3.03 14.49
C TRP A 73 9.55 -3.03 15.01
N VAL A 74 8.55 -2.92 14.14
CA VAL A 74 7.14 -2.81 14.55
C VAL A 74 6.65 -4.06 15.31
N PRO A 75 6.93 -5.31 14.87
CA PRO A 75 6.61 -6.49 15.65
C PRO A 75 7.31 -6.53 17.01
N ALA A 76 8.61 -6.25 17.04
CA ALA A 76 9.39 -6.25 18.28
C ALA A 76 8.86 -5.20 19.27
N HIS A 77 8.53 -4.02 18.76
CA HIS A 77 7.89 -2.95 19.51
C HIS A 77 6.54 -3.39 20.07
N PHE A 78 5.72 -4.09 19.29
CA PHE A 78 4.42 -4.59 19.74
C PHE A 78 4.54 -5.52 20.95
N TYR A 79 5.48 -6.46 20.91
CA TYR A 79 5.72 -7.36 22.03
C TYR A 79 6.34 -6.64 23.23
N ALA A 80 7.32 -5.77 23.01
CA ALA A 80 7.94 -4.97 24.08
C ALA A 80 6.90 -4.11 24.82
N ALA A 81 6.01 -3.43 24.08
CA ALA A 81 4.96 -2.59 24.65
C ALA A 81 4.00 -3.40 25.54
N ASN A 82 3.53 -4.55 25.05
CA ASN A 82 2.56 -5.36 25.77
C ASN A 82 3.18 -6.10 26.97
N LEU A 83 4.35 -6.71 26.78
CA LEU A 83 5.07 -7.39 27.87
C LEU A 83 5.51 -6.40 28.94
N GLY A 84 5.98 -5.22 28.54
CA GLY A 84 6.33 -4.14 29.45
C GLY A 84 5.12 -3.69 30.29
N LEU A 85 3.98 -3.41 29.64
CA LEU A 85 2.78 -2.97 30.34
C LEU A 85 2.21 -4.05 31.27
N ILE A 86 1.96 -5.25 30.76
CA ILE A 86 1.36 -6.34 31.54
C ILE A 86 2.27 -6.71 32.71
N GLY A 87 3.57 -6.89 32.45
CA GLY A 87 4.53 -7.24 33.48
C GLY A 87 4.67 -6.16 34.55
N MET A 88 4.68 -4.88 34.14
CA MET A 88 4.76 -3.75 35.09
C MET A 88 3.51 -3.68 35.98
N VAL A 89 2.32 -3.92 35.42
CA VAL A 89 1.08 -3.94 36.20
C VAL A 89 1.04 -5.17 37.13
N ALA A 90 1.43 -6.34 36.63
CA ALA A 90 1.44 -7.58 37.42
C ALA A 90 2.39 -7.52 38.61
N THR A 91 3.53 -6.85 38.46
CA THR A 91 4.56 -6.70 39.52
C THR A 91 4.36 -5.44 40.38
N ALA A 92 3.36 -4.60 40.07
CA ALA A 92 3.07 -3.38 40.82
C ALA A 92 2.78 -3.56 42.32
N PRO A 93 2.16 -4.66 42.79
CA PRO A 93 1.96 -4.91 44.23
C PRO A 93 3.27 -5.11 45.01
N GLU A 94 4.34 -5.54 44.34
CA GLU A 94 5.62 -5.90 44.97
C GLU A 94 6.61 -4.72 45.03
N ARG A 95 6.15 -3.50 44.75
CA ARG A 95 7.06 -2.35 44.64
C ARG A 95 7.69 -1.97 45.99
N PRO A 96 9.00 -1.66 46.01
CA PRO A 96 9.95 -1.75 44.90
C PRO A 96 10.42 -3.20 44.66
N SER A 97 10.41 -3.66 43.40
CA SER A 97 10.95 -4.98 43.02
C SER A 97 11.76 -4.91 41.73
N MET A 98 12.72 -5.83 41.58
CA MET A 98 13.51 -5.97 40.35
C MET A 98 12.62 -6.30 39.14
N GLY A 99 11.59 -7.12 39.34
CA GLY A 99 10.61 -7.44 38.30
C GLY A 99 9.89 -6.19 37.80
N PHE A 100 9.43 -5.33 38.71
CA PHE A 100 8.80 -4.06 38.34
C PHE A 100 9.74 -3.17 37.53
N VAL A 101 10.98 -2.99 37.99
CA VAL A 101 11.98 -2.16 37.29
C VAL A 101 12.26 -2.70 35.88
N LEU A 102 12.37 -4.02 35.72
CA LEU A 102 12.60 -4.65 34.43
C LEU A 102 11.47 -4.34 33.42
N PHE A 103 10.22 -4.54 33.81
CA PHE A 103 9.08 -4.30 32.91
C PHE A 103 8.78 -2.81 32.67
N ALA A 104 9.05 -1.96 33.67
CA ALA A 104 9.02 -0.52 33.50
C ALA A 104 10.08 -0.05 32.49
N ALA A 105 11.31 -0.56 32.59
CA ALA A 105 12.37 -0.29 31.63
C ALA A 105 12.00 -0.77 30.21
N LEU A 106 11.40 -1.95 30.09
CA LEU A 106 10.90 -2.44 28.80
C LEU A 106 9.83 -1.52 28.19
N SER A 107 8.97 -0.92 29.02
CA SER A 107 7.98 0.07 28.57
C SER A 107 8.65 1.35 28.06
N VAL A 108 9.73 1.81 28.70
CA VAL A 108 10.53 2.95 28.23
C VAL A 108 11.22 2.63 26.90
N ILE A 109 11.84 1.45 26.79
CA ILE A 109 12.45 0.98 25.54
C ILE A 109 11.42 0.97 24.42
N SER A 110 10.22 0.46 24.68
CA SER A 110 9.11 0.47 23.72
C SER A 110 8.78 1.88 23.23
N ALA A 111 8.56 2.83 24.15
CA ALA A 111 8.27 4.21 23.78
C ALA A 111 9.42 4.83 22.95
N GLY A 112 10.67 4.52 23.31
CA GLY A 112 11.86 4.92 22.54
C GLY A 112 11.89 4.33 21.13
N MET A 113 11.55 3.05 20.96
CA MET A 113 11.46 2.42 19.63
C MET A 113 10.47 3.16 18.73
N PHE A 114 9.30 3.54 19.26
CA PHE A 114 8.33 4.33 18.51
C PHE A 114 8.87 5.71 18.13
N ALA A 115 9.37 6.46 19.12
CA ALA A 115 9.88 7.81 18.90
C ALA A 115 11.03 7.83 17.90
N VAL A 116 11.98 6.89 18.00
CA VAL A 116 13.13 6.78 17.09
C VAL A 116 12.68 6.36 15.70
N ASN A 117 11.89 5.30 15.56
CA ASN A 117 11.52 4.78 14.24
C ASN A 117 10.64 5.77 13.48
N LEU A 118 9.61 6.30 14.14
CA LEU A 118 8.72 7.28 13.53
C LEU A 118 9.43 8.63 13.33
N GLY A 119 10.17 9.10 14.33
CA GLY A 119 10.94 10.35 14.25
C GLY A 119 11.98 10.31 13.13
N ALA A 120 12.75 9.23 13.02
CA ALA A 120 13.69 9.02 11.92
C ALA A 120 13.00 8.99 10.55
N THR A 121 11.81 8.39 10.47
CA THR A 121 11.02 8.37 9.23
C THR A 121 10.59 9.79 8.82
N MET A 122 10.26 10.65 9.77
CA MET A 122 9.78 12.01 9.51
C MET A 122 10.91 13.03 9.31
N LEU A 123 11.99 12.92 10.06
CA LEU A 123 13.03 13.95 10.15
C LEU A 123 14.27 13.68 9.31
N ILE A 124 14.62 12.41 9.08
CA ILE A 124 15.82 12.08 8.32
C ILE A 124 15.41 12.00 6.85
N GLU A 125 15.97 12.89 6.04
CA GLU A 125 15.89 12.79 4.58
C GLU A 125 16.45 11.43 4.15
N PRO A 126 15.84 10.76 3.15
CA PRO A 126 16.40 9.52 2.65
C PRO A 126 17.84 9.82 2.23
N ALA A 127 18.80 9.21 2.93
CA ALA A 127 20.17 9.19 2.45
C ALA A 127 20.06 8.64 1.03
N GLN A 128 20.54 9.40 0.03
CA GLN A 128 20.89 8.80 -1.24
C GLN A 128 21.77 7.62 -0.88
N GLU A 129 21.28 6.40 -1.10
CA GLU A 129 22.08 5.21 -0.85
C GLU A 129 23.40 5.43 -1.57
N GLU A 130 24.48 5.46 -0.78
CA GLU A 130 25.81 5.76 -1.25
C GLU A 130 26.17 4.78 -2.35
N GLU A 131 26.30 5.31 -3.56
CA GLU A 131 26.98 4.74 -4.71
C GLU A 131 28.51 4.67 -4.43
N LYS A 132 28.89 4.10 -3.28
CA LYS A 132 30.28 4.05 -2.82
C LYS A 132 30.59 2.69 -2.19
N GLY A 133 30.87 1.74 -3.07
CA GLY A 133 31.45 0.46 -2.69
C GLY A 133 31.39 -0.53 -3.84
N GLU A 134 32.10 -0.25 -4.94
CA GLU A 134 33.00 -1.22 -5.60
C GLU A 134 33.74 -0.52 -6.77
N SER A 135 34.73 0.30 -6.45
CA SER A 135 35.79 0.60 -7.42
C SER A 135 37.08 -0.07 -6.95
N ALA A 136 37.64 -0.87 -7.86
CA ALA A 136 38.94 -1.53 -7.82
C ALA A 136 39.09 -2.80 -6.96
N GLU A 137 38.61 -3.93 -7.52
CA GLU A 137 39.43 -5.13 -7.57
C GLU A 137 39.49 -5.66 -9.00
N THR A 138 40.59 -5.33 -9.68
CA THR A 138 40.96 -5.86 -10.99
C THR A 138 41.52 -7.27 -10.80
N THR A 139 40.73 -8.30 -11.11
CA THR A 139 41.24 -9.67 -11.34
C THR A 139 40.55 -10.25 -12.58
N PRO A 140 41.30 -10.88 -13.52
CA PRO A 140 40.91 -10.96 -14.92
C PRO A 140 39.82 -12.01 -15.18
N ALA A 141 39.02 -11.74 -16.21
CA ALA A 141 38.05 -12.65 -16.79
C ALA A 141 38.66 -14.03 -17.09
N PRO A 142 37.99 -15.15 -16.74
CA PRO A 142 38.25 -16.42 -17.40
C PRO A 142 37.62 -16.39 -18.79
N ALA A 143 38.48 -16.57 -19.79
CA ALA A 143 38.10 -16.78 -21.18
C ALA A 143 37.30 -18.10 -21.36
N ALA A 144 36.25 -17.98 -22.17
CA ALA A 144 35.76 -18.91 -23.18
C ALA A 144 35.75 -20.44 -22.90
N GLN A 145 34.54 -21.01 -22.90
CA GLN A 145 34.05 -22.08 -23.81
C GLN A 145 32.64 -22.51 -23.32
N ALA A 146 31.63 -22.81 -24.13
CA ALA A 146 31.61 -23.36 -25.48
C ALA A 146 30.34 -22.95 -26.27
N ALA A 147 30.40 -23.22 -27.58
CA ALA A 147 29.52 -22.78 -28.65
C ALA A 147 28.13 -23.46 -28.75
N ALA A 148 27.24 -22.76 -29.48
CA ALA A 148 25.83 -22.99 -29.88
C ALA A 148 25.62 -24.21 -30.83
N PRO A 149 24.41 -24.57 -31.42
CA PRO A 149 23.23 -23.75 -31.83
C PRO A 149 21.83 -24.48 -31.82
N PRO A 150 20.73 -24.05 -32.51
CA PRO A 150 20.20 -22.72 -32.87
C PRO A 150 18.73 -22.46 -32.37
N SER A 151 18.31 -21.18 -32.47
CA SER A 151 16.93 -20.67 -32.62
C SER A 151 15.81 -21.14 -31.67
N ALA A 152 15.55 -20.37 -30.62
CA ALA A 152 14.21 -20.25 -30.03
C ALA A 152 13.73 -18.79 -30.18
N PRO A 153 12.44 -18.55 -30.49
CA PRO A 153 11.93 -17.20 -30.70
C PRO A 153 12.13 -16.34 -29.44
N PRO A 154 12.24 -15.01 -29.59
CA PRO A 154 12.43 -14.10 -28.45
C PRO A 154 11.21 -14.20 -27.53
N LYS A 155 11.37 -14.84 -26.38
CA LYS A 155 10.33 -14.90 -25.34
C LYS A 155 10.68 -13.89 -24.26
N ILE A 156 9.68 -13.10 -23.88
CA ILE A 156 9.77 -12.22 -22.72
C ILE A 156 9.59 -13.09 -21.49
N ASP A 157 10.58 -13.04 -20.60
CA ASP A 157 10.59 -13.79 -19.35
C ASP A 157 10.07 -12.90 -18.21
N PRO A 158 9.23 -13.42 -17.28
CA PRO A 158 8.75 -12.67 -16.12
C PRO A 158 9.84 -12.04 -15.25
N ASP A 159 11.04 -12.63 -15.21
CA ASP A 159 12.16 -12.16 -14.41
C ASP A 159 13.12 -11.27 -15.22
N MET A 160 12.82 -11.02 -16.50
CA MET A 160 13.51 -10.04 -17.33
C MET A 160 13.28 -8.62 -16.79
N ARG A 161 14.33 -7.78 -16.86
CA ARG A 161 14.22 -6.38 -16.44
C ARG A 161 13.32 -5.61 -17.39
N VAL A 162 12.43 -4.79 -16.84
CA VAL A 162 11.57 -3.90 -17.64
C VAL A 162 12.44 -3.00 -18.53
N GLY A 163 13.55 -2.49 -18.01
CA GLY A 163 14.54 -1.75 -18.77
C GLY A 163 15.11 -2.50 -19.98
N GLU A 164 15.38 -3.80 -19.82
CA GLU A 164 15.86 -4.66 -20.89
C GLU A 164 14.78 -4.90 -21.95
N ILE A 165 13.53 -5.13 -21.52
CA ILE A 165 12.38 -5.30 -22.42
C ILE A 165 12.19 -4.03 -23.27
N LEU A 166 12.21 -2.85 -22.64
CA LEU A 166 12.04 -1.56 -23.33
C LEU A 166 13.20 -1.23 -24.28
N ALA A 167 14.43 -1.67 -23.95
CA ALA A 167 15.59 -1.48 -24.80
C ALA A 167 15.57 -2.42 -26.01
N ARG A 168 15.15 -3.68 -25.80
CA ARG A 168 15.11 -4.71 -26.86
C ARG A 168 13.88 -4.57 -27.76
N TRP A 169 12.76 -4.11 -27.21
CA TRP A 169 11.49 -3.98 -27.91
C TRP A 169 10.80 -2.64 -27.57
N PRO A 170 11.21 -1.54 -28.22
CA PRO A 170 10.65 -0.21 -27.96
C PRO A 170 9.12 -0.14 -28.13
N ASP A 171 8.55 -0.96 -29.01
CA ASP A 171 7.11 -1.00 -29.30
C ASP A 171 6.28 -1.56 -28.13
N THR A 172 6.92 -2.22 -27.16
CA THR A 172 6.24 -2.69 -25.94
C THR A 172 5.82 -1.57 -24.99
N VAL A 173 6.31 -0.34 -25.20
CA VAL A 173 5.95 0.83 -24.39
C VAL A 173 4.43 1.04 -24.37
N GLU A 174 3.76 0.88 -25.52
CA GLU A 174 2.31 1.07 -25.61
C GLU A 174 1.55 0.01 -24.80
N VAL A 175 2.04 -1.23 -24.79
CA VAL A 175 1.49 -2.32 -23.97
C VAL A 175 1.66 -2.01 -22.49
N PHE A 176 2.83 -1.55 -22.05
CA PHE A 176 3.07 -1.13 -20.67
C PHE A 176 2.16 0.03 -20.25
N VAL A 177 2.06 1.08 -21.06
CA VAL A 177 1.20 2.24 -20.77
C VAL A 177 -0.28 1.83 -20.68
N GLY A 178 -0.73 0.96 -21.59
CA GLY A 178 -2.10 0.41 -21.59
C GLY A 178 -2.44 -0.43 -20.36
N HIS A 179 -1.43 -1.01 -19.70
CA HIS A 179 -1.61 -1.86 -18.52
C HIS A 179 -1.21 -1.19 -17.20
N GLY A 180 -1.26 0.14 -17.11
CA GLY A 180 -1.12 0.87 -15.84
C GLY A 180 0.30 1.35 -15.53
N PHE A 181 1.22 1.29 -16.49
CA PHE A 181 2.55 1.90 -16.41
C PHE A 181 2.59 3.22 -17.20
N SER A 182 1.62 4.11 -16.97
CA SER A 182 1.45 5.37 -17.72
C SER A 182 2.68 6.30 -17.65
N SER A 183 3.48 6.21 -16.58
CA SER A 183 4.72 6.98 -16.44
C SER A 183 5.76 6.63 -17.52
N LEU A 184 5.71 5.44 -18.12
CA LEU A 184 6.55 5.05 -19.26
C LEU A 184 6.17 5.76 -20.56
N GLY A 185 5.06 6.50 -20.60
CA GLY A 185 4.77 7.41 -21.71
C GLY A 185 5.77 8.57 -21.80
N ASN A 186 6.43 8.95 -20.69
CA ASN A 186 7.44 10.00 -20.67
C ASN A 186 8.83 9.44 -21.09
N PRO A 187 9.47 9.97 -22.16
CA PRO A 187 10.82 9.56 -22.59
C PRO A 187 11.91 9.63 -21.50
N GLU A 188 11.91 10.66 -20.66
CA GLU A 188 12.92 10.84 -19.61
C GLU A 188 12.78 9.77 -18.52
N HIS A 189 11.54 9.46 -18.14
CA HIS A 189 11.25 8.42 -17.16
C HIS A 189 11.57 7.02 -17.70
N ARG A 190 11.37 6.77 -19.00
CA ARG A 190 11.81 5.52 -19.65
C ARG A 190 13.31 5.33 -19.55
N GLU A 191 14.10 6.38 -19.76
CA GLU A 191 15.56 6.29 -19.68
C GLU A 191 16.04 6.00 -18.25
N GLN A 192 15.36 6.58 -17.25
CA GLN A 192 15.60 6.23 -15.85
C GLN A 192 15.26 4.76 -15.56
N VAL A 193 14.10 4.28 -16.03
CA VAL A 193 13.66 2.88 -15.81
C VAL A 193 14.59 1.85 -16.46
N LYS A 194 15.27 2.19 -17.57
CA LYS A 194 16.29 1.33 -18.18
C LYS A 194 17.45 1.01 -17.25
N GLN A 195 17.78 1.92 -16.33
CA GLN A 195 18.88 1.77 -15.38
C GLN A 195 18.46 1.10 -14.07
N LEU A 196 17.15 0.89 -13.82
CA LEU A 196 16.65 0.32 -12.58
C LEU A 196 16.61 -1.22 -12.63
N PRO A 197 16.98 -1.93 -11.55
CA PRO A 197 16.92 -3.39 -11.47
C PRO A 197 15.50 -3.90 -11.18
N ILE A 198 14.49 -3.41 -11.92
CA ILE A 198 13.07 -3.80 -11.74
C ILE A 198 12.74 -4.88 -12.78
N THR A 199 12.34 -6.06 -12.32
CA THR A 199 11.84 -7.14 -13.20
C THR A 199 10.39 -6.92 -13.59
N LEU A 200 9.94 -7.55 -14.68
CA LEU A 200 8.55 -7.51 -15.09
C LEU A 200 7.61 -8.03 -13.99
N ARG A 201 7.98 -9.11 -13.30
CA ARG A 201 7.27 -9.63 -12.12
C ARG A 201 7.09 -8.59 -11.03
N MET A 202 8.18 -7.94 -10.62
CA MET A 202 8.15 -6.91 -9.58
C MET A 202 7.29 -5.70 -9.99
N ALA A 203 7.38 -5.30 -11.26
CA ALA A 203 6.59 -4.22 -11.82
C ALA A 203 5.09 -4.58 -11.79
N CYS A 204 4.72 -5.78 -12.24
CA CYS A 204 3.34 -6.27 -12.23
C CYS A 204 2.77 -6.38 -10.81
N GLU A 205 3.52 -6.95 -9.86
CA GLU A 205 3.08 -7.07 -8.47
C GLU A 205 2.83 -5.70 -7.82
N ARG A 206 3.72 -4.73 -8.05
CA ARG A 206 3.62 -3.38 -7.49
C ARG A 206 2.45 -2.58 -8.07
N HIS A 207 2.10 -2.84 -9.34
CA HIS A 207 1.01 -2.17 -10.05
C HIS A 207 -0.29 -3.00 -10.06
N ASN A 208 -0.32 -4.13 -9.36
CA ASN A 208 -1.46 -5.06 -9.31
C ASN A 208 -1.94 -5.50 -10.71
N VAL A 209 -0.98 -5.72 -11.62
CA VAL A 209 -1.20 -6.19 -12.99
C VAL A 209 -0.99 -7.71 -13.03
N ASP A 210 -1.86 -8.44 -13.73
CA ASP A 210 -1.70 -9.88 -13.89
C ASP A 210 -0.46 -10.20 -14.74
N LEU A 211 0.53 -10.85 -14.13
CA LEU A 211 1.81 -11.14 -14.75
C LEU A 211 1.69 -12.10 -15.94
N GLY A 212 0.81 -13.10 -15.86
CA GLY A 212 0.63 -14.08 -16.92
C GLY A 212 0.03 -13.45 -18.18
N TYR A 213 -0.97 -12.59 -17.98
CA TYR A 213 -1.58 -11.80 -19.03
C TYR A 213 -0.58 -10.80 -19.62
N MET A 214 0.17 -10.09 -18.78
CA MET A 214 1.15 -9.10 -19.25
C MET A 214 2.26 -9.73 -20.10
N VAL A 215 2.78 -10.89 -19.71
CA VAL A 215 3.77 -11.63 -20.50
C VAL A 215 3.20 -12.06 -21.85
N ALA A 216 1.93 -12.47 -21.90
CA ALA A 216 1.26 -12.86 -23.14
C ALA A 216 1.11 -11.67 -24.10
N GLU A 217 0.62 -10.52 -23.62
CA GLU A 217 0.47 -9.31 -24.43
C GLU A 217 1.80 -8.77 -24.95
N LEU A 218 2.82 -8.71 -24.08
CA LEU A 218 4.16 -8.30 -24.48
C LEU A 218 4.77 -9.27 -25.51
N SER A 219 4.59 -10.58 -25.32
CA SER A 219 5.08 -11.59 -26.26
C SER A 219 4.35 -11.52 -27.61
N ALA A 220 3.07 -11.16 -27.60
CA ALA A 220 2.27 -10.93 -28.81
C ALA A 220 2.73 -9.67 -29.55
N ALA A 221 3.06 -8.58 -28.83
CA ALA A 221 3.58 -7.35 -29.42
C ALA A 221 5.00 -7.53 -30.02
N VAL A 222 5.78 -8.47 -29.51
CA VAL A 222 7.16 -8.75 -29.96
C VAL A 222 7.24 -9.81 -31.06
N SER A 223 6.17 -10.59 -31.25
CA SER A 223 6.12 -11.60 -32.31
C SER A 223 5.60 -11.01 -33.61
N PRO A 224 6.29 -11.18 -34.76
CA PRO A 224 5.75 -10.72 -36.04
C PRO A 224 4.59 -11.61 -36.47
N ALA A 225 3.37 -11.07 -36.56
CA ALA A 225 2.24 -11.74 -37.19
C ALA A 225 1.67 -10.93 -38.37
N PRO A 226 1.26 -11.60 -39.48
CA PRO A 226 0.80 -10.96 -40.72
C PRO A 226 -0.63 -10.36 -40.59
N PRO A 227 -1.11 -9.56 -41.57
CA PRO A 227 -2.19 -8.60 -41.33
C PRO A 227 -3.58 -9.22 -41.16
N LYS A 228 -4.40 -8.48 -40.40
CA LYS A 228 -5.78 -8.72 -39.95
C LYS A 228 -6.72 -9.38 -40.98
N ALA A 229 -7.54 -10.32 -40.50
CA ALA A 229 -8.85 -10.63 -41.05
C ALA A 229 -9.94 -10.38 -40.01
N ALA A 230 -10.99 -9.68 -40.44
CA ALA A 230 -12.16 -9.33 -39.65
C ALA A 230 -13.07 -10.55 -39.39
N ALA A 231 -13.74 -10.49 -38.24
CA ALA A 231 -15.01 -11.12 -37.88
C ALA A 231 -15.12 -12.67 -37.96
N THR A 232 -15.43 -13.27 -36.82
CA THR A 232 -16.70 -14.00 -36.66
C THR A 232 -17.03 -14.19 -35.19
N ALA A 233 -18.22 -13.74 -34.81
CA ALA A 233 -18.86 -14.09 -33.56
C ALA A 233 -19.27 -15.57 -33.59
N ALA A 234 -18.96 -16.33 -32.53
CA ALA A 234 -19.85 -17.35 -31.96
C ALA A 234 -19.27 -18.03 -30.70
N LYS A 235 -19.99 -17.79 -29.59
CA LYS A 235 -20.44 -18.73 -28.55
C LYS A 235 -19.42 -19.30 -27.55
N ALA A 236 -19.51 -18.74 -26.33
CA ALA A 236 -19.00 -19.32 -25.09
C ALA A 236 -19.76 -20.62 -24.69
N PRO A 237 -19.08 -21.61 -24.08
CA PRO A 237 -19.71 -22.51 -23.15
C PRO A 237 -19.75 -21.87 -21.75
N ALA A 238 -20.87 -22.09 -21.07
CA ALA A 238 -21.23 -21.52 -19.80
C ALA A 238 -20.37 -22.01 -18.63
N GLY A 239 -20.13 -21.10 -17.68
CA GLY A 239 -20.02 -21.44 -16.26
C GLY A 239 -18.71 -21.07 -15.58
N LYS A 240 -18.65 -19.87 -14.97
CA LYS A 240 -18.43 -19.67 -13.51
C LYS A 240 -18.27 -18.17 -13.17
N LYS A 241 -18.73 -17.83 -11.96
CA LYS A 241 -19.01 -16.50 -11.41
C LYS A 241 -17.86 -15.48 -11.55
N ALA A 242 -18.21 -14.28 -11.98
CA ALA A 242 -17.33 -13.12 -12.16
C ALA A 242 -16.76 -12.59 -10.83
N LYS A 243 -15.45 -12.30 -10.81
CA LYS A 243 -14.80 -11.37 -9.87
C LYS A 243 -14.95 -9.96 -10.44
N ALA A 244 -15.34 -9.01 -9.60
CA ALA A 244 -15.52 -7.60 -9.94
C ALA A 244 -14.23 -7.03 -10.57
N GLY A 245 -14.32 -6.62 -11.83
CA GLY A 245 -13.21 -6.08 -12.60
C GLY A 245 -13.67 -4.84 -13.35
N ALA A 246 -12.83 -3.80 -13.30
CA ALA A 246 -12.74 -2.65 -14.19
C ALA A 246 -14.05 -2.20 -14.86
N LEU A 247 -14.64 -1.15 -14.30
CA LEU A 247 -15.72 -0.38 -14.94
C LEU A 247 -15.36 -0.08 -16.39
N SER A 248 -16.18 -0.56 -17.33
CA SER A 248 -15.96 -0.37 -18.76
C SER A 248 -16.79 0.82 -19.29
N ARG A 249 -16.27 1.51 -20.30
CA ARG A 249 -16.94 2.67 -20.90
C ARG A 249 -18.30 2.25 -21.51
N GLY A 250 -19.36 2.93 -21.11
CA GLY A 250 -20.76 2.59 -21.44
C GLY A 250 -21.54 1.97 -20.28
N GLU A 251 -20.88 1.53 -19.21
CA GLU A 251 -21.54 1.02 -18.00
C GLU A 251 -21.91 2.14 -17.02
N SER A 252 -23.05 2.01 -16.36
CA SER A 252 -23.48 2.96 -15.32
C SER A 252 -22.56 2.91 -14.10
N ILE A 253 -22.15 4.08 -13.61
CA ILE A 253 -21.37 4.21 -12.38
C ILE A 253 -22.29 3.91 -11.19
N GLY A 254 -22.00 2.82 -10.45
CA GLY A 254 -22.64 2.44 -9.19
C GLY A 254 -21.84 2.81 -7.94
N GLU A 255 -22.43 2.57 -6.77
CA GLU A 255 -21.92 2.98 -5.45
C GLU A 255 -20.61 2.29 -5.03
N ASP A 256 -20.42 1.05 -5.48
CA ASP A 256 -19.26 0.20 -5.13
C ASP A 256 -18.06 0.37 -6.06
N HIS A 257 -18.19 1.15 -7.14
CA HIS A 257 -17.08 1.38 -8.07
C HIS A 257 -15.99 2.25 -7.45
N ILE A 258 -14.74 1.93 -7.77
CA ILE A 258 -13.57 2.63 -7.25
C ILE A 258 -13.37 3.96 -8.00
N LEU A 259 -13.06 5.03 -7.25
CA LEU A 259 -12.85 6.37 -7.81
C LEU A 259 -11.81 6.38 -8.94
N GLY A 260 -10.68 5.68 -8.75
CA GLY A 260 -9.64 5.54 -9.76
C GLY A 260 -10.11 4.86 -11.05
N GLU A 261 -10.96 3.84 -10.94
CA GLU A 261 -11.52 3.14 -12.11
C GLU A 261 -12.52 4.03 -12.86
N ILE A 262 -13.33 4.79 -12.13
CA ILE A 262 -14.27 5.75 -12.72
C ILE A 262 -13.52 6.85 -13.48
N LEU A 263 -12.46 7.41 -12.90
CA LEU A 263 -11.66 8.46 -13.54
C LEU A 263 -10.88 7.93 -14.76
N SER A 264 -10.48 6.66 -14.72
CA SER A 264 -9.86 5.99 -15.86
C SER A 264 -10.87 5.72 -16.99
N ALA A 265 -12.08 5.27 -16.66
CA ALA A 265 -13.12 4.95 -17.64
C ALA A 265 -13.84 6.20 -18.20
N TYR A 266 -13.98 7.23 -17.37
CA TYR A 266 -14.71 8.47 -17.64
C TYR A 266 -13.94 9.70 -17.11
N PRO A 267 -12.87 10.15 -17.79
CA PRO A 267 -12.08 11.32 -17.36
C PRO A 267 -12.91 12.59 -17.14
N GLU A 268 -14.01 12.75 -17.89
CA GLU A 268 -14.95 13.86 -17.76
C GLU A 268 -15.69 13.92 -16.41
N THR A 269 -15.63 12.85 -15.61
CA THR A 269 -16.16 12.83 -14.23
C THR A 269 -15.28 13.60 -13.24
N GLU A 270 -14.04 13.95 -13.62
CA GLU A 270 -13.11 14.72 -12.78
C GLU A 270 -13.74 16.02 -12.26
N LYS A 271 -14.48 16.74 -13.11
CA LYS A 271 -15.17 17.98 -12.73
C LYS A 271 -16.20 17.78 -11.61
N VAL A 272 -16.84 16.60 -11.57
CA VAL A 272 -17.83 16.26 -10.54
C VAL A 272 -17.11 15.99 -9.22
N PHE A 273 -16.02 15.22 -9.25
CA PHE A 273 -15.20 15.01 -8.06
C PHE A 273 -14.59 16.32 -7.53
N ARG A 274 -14.06 17.20 -8.39
CA ARG A 274 -13.58 18.54 -8.00
C ARG A 274 -14.67 19.38 -7.33
N LYS A 275 -15.90 19.34 -7.86
CA LYS A 275 -17.04 20.09 -7.31
C LYS A 275 -17.38 19.67 -5.87
N TYR A 276 -17.31 18.37 -5.57
CA TYR A 276 -17.71 17.84 -4.26
C TYR A 276 -16.57 17.73 -3.25
N TYR A 277 -15.34 17.51 -3.72
CA TYR A 277 -14.18 17.18 -2.88
C TYR A 277 -13.04 18.20 -2.95
N GLY A 278 -13.13 19.19 -3.86
CA GLY A 278 -12.06 20.16 -4.10
C GLY A 278 -10.84 19.55 -4.78
N ASP A 279 -9.72 20.29 -4.78
CA ASP A 279 -8.49 19.89 -5.47
C ASP A 279 -7.71 18.77 -4.75
N GLY A 280 -8.01 18.53 -3.47
CA GLY A 280 -7.33 17.53 -2.64
C GLY A 280 -7.75 16.07 -2.90
N CYS A 281 -8.81 15.83 -3.69
CA CYS A 281 -9.26 14.48 -4.03
C CYS A 281 -8.19 13.69 -4.79
N PHE A 282 -7.42 14.36 -5.65
CA PHE A 282 -6.51 13.75 -6.62
C PHE A 282 -5.11 13.52 -6.07
N SER A 283 -4.82 14.03 -4.87
CA SER A 283 -3.58 13.79 -4.15
C SER A 283 -3.78 12.84 -2.95
N CYS A 284 -5.01 12.40 -2.70
CA CYS A 284 -5.32 11.46 -1.62
C CYS A 284 -5.03 10.02 -2.06
N PRO A 285 -4.20 9.25 -1.33
CA PRO A 285 -3.96 7.84 -1.62
C PRO A 285 -5.24 6.97 -1.65
N GLY A 286 -6.33 7.45 -1.07
CA GLY A 286 -7.63 6.78 -1.05
C GLY A 286 -8.26 6.58 -2.42
N GLN A 287 -8.03 7.49 -3.38
CA GLN A 287 -8.67 7.47 -4.71
C GLN A 287 -8.51 6.13 -5.45
N ALA A 288 -7.37 5.46 -5.28
CA ALA A 288 -7.06 4.19 -5.94
C ALA A 288 -7.75 2.97 -5.28
N THR A 289 -8.37 3.14 -4.12
CA THR A 289 -8.89 2.02 -3.30
C THR A 289 -10.27 2.28 -2.70
N GLU A 290 -10.79 3.49 -2.84
CA GLU A 290 -12.04 3.94 -2.24
C GLU A 290 -13.20 3.84 -3.23
N SER A 291 -14.33 3.31 -2.78
CA SER A 291 -15.60 3.30 -3.52
C SER A 291 -16.32 4.65 -3.47
N VAL A 292 -17.22 4.92 -4.41
CA VAL A 292 -18.06 6.14 -4.41
C VAL A 292 -18.82 6.30 -3.09
N LYS A 293 -19.37 5.21 -2.55
CA LYS A 293 -20.08 5.18 -1.27
C LYS A 293 -19.20 5.58 -0.09
N GLN A 294 -18.02 5.00 0.00
CA GLN A 294 -17.06 5.31 1.06
C GLN A 294 -16.64 6.78 0.99
N SER A 295 -16.37 7.29 -0.21
CA SER A 295 -15.96 8.68 -0.40
C SER A 295 -17.09 9.66 -0.09
N ALA A 296 -18.30 9.38 -0.54
CA ALA A 296 -19.49 10.17 -0.21
C ALA A 296 -19.70 10.24 1.31
N MET A 297 -19.52 9.13 2.02
CA MET A 297 -19.60 9.08 3.48
C MET A 297 -18.50 9.90 4.15
N MET A 298 -17.23 9.74 3.74
CA MET A 298 -16.10 10.45 4.35
C MET A 298 -16.18 11.97 4.19
N HIS A 299 -16.74 12.43 3.06
CA HIS A 299 -16.86 13.85 2.73
C HIS A 299 -18.24 14.44 3.05
N ASN A 300 -19.13 13.68 3.71
CA ASN A 300 -20.50 14.09 4.02
C ASN A 300 -21.28 14.61 2.79
N VAL A 301 -21.08 13.95 1.65
CA VAL A 301 -21.73 14.25 0.38
C VAL A 301 -22.88 13.28 0.17
N SER A 302 -23.99 13.75 -0.41
CA SER A 302 -25.10 12.88 -0.79
C SER A 302 -24.66 11.93 -1.91
N GLU A 303 -24.49 10.66 -1.57
CA GLU A 303 -24.14 9.58 -2.51
C GLU A 303 -25.04 9.55 -3.74
N LYS A 304 -26.36 9.60 -3.53
CA LYS A 304 -27.35 9.63 -4.61
C LYS A 304 -27.15 10.80 -5.58
N LYS A 305 -26.82 11.98 -5.05
CA LYS A 305 -26.60 13.19 -5.85
C LYS A 305 -25.28 13.10 -6.62
N LEU A 306 -24.24 12.59 -5.98
CA LEU A 306 -22.93 12.36 -6.58
C LEU A 306 -23.03 11.36 -7.75
N LEU A 307 -23.66 10.21 -7.54
CA LEU A 307 -23.86 9.19 -8.59
C LEU A 307 -24.65 9.73 -9.78
N ALA A 308 -25.69 10.53 -9.55
CA ALA A 308 -26.46 11.14 -10.62
C ALA A 308 -25.60 12.07 -11.49
N GLU A 309 -24.80 12.94 -10.87
CA GLU A 309 -23.92 13.86 -11.60
C GLU A 309 -22.75 13.13 -12.29
N LEU A 310 -22.21 12.07 -11.69
CA LEU A 310 -21.18 11.22 -12.29
C LEU A 310 -21.71 10.54 -13.57
N ASN A 311 -22.89 9.90 -13.50
CA ASN A 311 -23.50 9.27 -14.66
C ASN A 311 -23.90 10.29 -15.73
N GLN A 312 -24.34 11.49 -15.34
CA GLN A 312 -24.62 12.57 -16.29
C GLN A 312 -23.35 13.04 -17.00
N ALA A 313 -22.24 13.17 -16.27
CA ALA A 313 -20.95 13.52 -16.87
C ALA A 313 -20.47 12.44 -17.85
N ALA A 314 -20.56 11.17 -17.46
CA ALA A 314 -20.18 10.01 -18.28
C ALA A 314 -20.95 9.91 -19.62
N VAL A 315 -22.21 10.35 -19.66
CA VAL A 315 -23.02 10.38 -20.89
C VAL A 315 -22.72 11.62 -21.75
N GLY A 316 -22.41 12.76 -21.11
CA GLY A 316 -22.20 14.04 -21.80
C GLY A 316 -20.87 14.19 -22.53
N GLY A 317 -19.87 13.33 -22.28
CA GLY A 317 -18.55 13.36 -22.92
C GLY A 317 -18.47 12.70 -24.31
N GLY A 318 -19.56 12.10 -24.81
CA GLY A 318 -19.60 11.35 -26.07
C GLY A 318 -19.85 12.17 -27.34
N HIS A 319 -19.84 13.51 -27.28
CA HIS A 319 -20.07 14.40 -28.42
C HIS A 319 -19.08 15.57 -28.44
N SER A 320 -17.85 15.29 -28.87
CA SER A 320 -16.95 16.30 -29.45
C SER A 320 -16.04 15.58 -30.45
N SER A 321 -16.52 15.50 -31.70
CA SER A 321 -15.69 15.27 -32.88
C SER A 321 -15.00 16.56 -33.29
#